data_AF-A0AAV7PUH3-F1
#
_entry.id   AF-A0AAV7PUH3-F1
#
_cell.length_a   1.000
_cell.length_b   1.000
_cell.length_c   1.000
_cell.angle_alpha   90.00
_cell.angle_beta   90.00
_cell.angle_gamma   90.00
#
_symmetry.space_group_name_H-M   'P 1'
#
loop_
_entity.id
_entity.type
_entity.pdbx_description
1 polymer ?
#
loop_
_entity_poly.entity_id
_entity_poly.type
_entity_poly.pdbx_seq_one_letter_code
_entity_poly.pdbx_strand_id
1 'polypeptide(L)'
;MDRYHRLLAMVYAVQEVNQNPHLLPNITLGFNIYDSCYNEDDALRATLQILSGQEDASPNYRCDMGSRTAGIIGDMLNTASIMMARLLGIYRYPQVSAEILFPTVR
;
A
#
# COMPACT_ATOMS: atom_id res chain seq x y z
N MET A 1 -6.13 13.79 -13.90
CA MET A 1 -6.37 14.66 -12.73
C MET A 1 -6.63 13.86 -11.46
N ASP A 2 -7.40 12.78 -11.53
CA ASP A 2 -7.83 12.02 -10.35
C ASP A 2 -6.69 11.39 -9.54
N ARG A 3 -5.69 10.79 -10.21
CA ARG A 3 -4.51 10.20 -9.54
C ARG A 3 -3.76 11.20 -8.63
N TYR A 4 -3.57 12.43 -9.10
CA TYR A 4 -2.86 13.46 -8.35
C TYR A 4 -3.63 13.89 -7.10
N HIS A 5 -4.96 14.02 -7.19
CA HIS A 5 -5.79 14.32 -6.02
C HIS A 5 -5.77 13.20 -4.99
N ARG A 6 -5.78 11.93 -5.42
CA ARG A 6 -5.70 10.77 -4.51
C ARG A 6 -4.33 10.70 -3.81
N LEU A 7 -3.25 11.02 -4.53
CA LEU A 7 -1.92 11.17 -3.92
C LEU A 7 -1.90 12.27 -2.86
N LEU A 8 -2.43 13.46 -3.18
CA LEU A 8 -2.52 14.56 -2.22
C LEU A 8 -3.40 14.21 -1.01
N ALA A 9 -4.51 13.50 -1.22
CA ALA A 9 -5.38 13.05 -0.14
C ALA A 9 -4.65 12.10 0.82
N MET A 10 -3.82 11.19 0.30
CA MET A 10 -2.99 10.30 1.14
C MET A 10 -1.95 11.09 1.93
N VAL A 11 -1.23 12.02 1.29
CA VAL A 11 -0.25 12.89 1.95
C VAL A 11 -0.91 13.71 3.07
N TYR A 12 -2.06 14.31 2.77
CA TYR A 12 -2.81 15.12 3.72
C TYR A 12 -3.34 14.27 4.89
N ALA A 13 -3.91 13.09 4.63
CA ALA A 13 -4.40 12.20 5.68
C ALA A 13 -3.29 11.78 6.65
N VAL A 14 -2.08 11.47 6.15
CA VAL A 14 -0.94 11.15 7.01
C VAL A 14 -0.50 12.36 7.84
N GLN A 15 -0.51 13.56 7.24
CA GLN A 15 -0.20 14.80 7.98
C GLN A 15 -1.20 15.05 9.11
N GLU A 16 -2.50 14.91 8.86
CA GLU A 16 -3.55 15.06 9.86
C GLU A 16 -3.39 14.05 11.00
N VAL A 17 -3.09 12.79 10.70
CA VAL A 17 -2.83 11.77 11.74
C VAL A 17 -1.61 12.13 12.58
N ASN A 18 -0.49 12.51 11.93
CA ASN A 18 0.75 12.86 12.63
C ASN A 18 0.63 14.13 13.48
N GLN A 19 -0.28 15.06 13.14
CA GLN A 19 -0.52 16.29 13.89
C GLN A 19 -1.56 16.13 15.00
N ASN A 20 -2.33 15.02 15.00
CA ASN A 20 -3.37 14.78 15.97
C ASN A 20 -2.83 14.07 17.22
N PRO A 21 -2.80 14.72 18.40
CA PRO A 21 -2.25 14.12 19.62
C PRO A 21 -3.06 12.93 20.15
N HIS A 22 -4.28 12.70 19.65
CA HIS A 22 -5.14 11.59 20.03
C HIS A 22 -4.99 10.36 19.11
N LEU A 23 -4.36 10.50 17.94
CA LEU A 23 -4.14 9.41 17.00
C LEU A 23 -2.65 9.06 16.97
N LEU A 24 -2.32 7.83 17.33
CA LEU A 24 -0.94 7.31 17.33
C LEU A 24 0.06 8.22 18.06
N PRO A 25 -0.18 8.57 19.34
CA PRO A 25 0.72 9.45 20.09
C PRO A 25 2.13 8.87 20.16
N ASN A 26 3.14 9.74 19.98
CA ASN A 26 4.57 9.37 19.93
C ASN A 26 4.98 8.45 18.77
N ILE A 27 4.14 8.32 17.74
CA ILE A 27 4.46 7.56 16.52
C ILE A 27 4.32 8.52 15.34
N THR A 28 5.30 8.51 14.44
CA THR A 28 5.22 9.23 13.17
C THR A 28 4.98 8.25 12.05
N LEU A 29 3.87 8.39 11.35
CA LEU A 29 3.58 7.64 10.14
C LEU A 29 4.37 8.23 8.96
N GLY A 30 5.11 7.36 8.28
CA GLY A 30 5.62 7.59 6.94
C GLY A 30 4.82 6.81 5.90
N PHE A 31 5.15 7.00 4.62
CA PHE A 31 4.54 6.25 3.51
C PHE A 31 5.50 6.15 2.33
N ASN A 32 5.31 5.10 1.53
CA ASN A 32 5.91 4.95 0.20
C ASN A 32 4.77 4.84 -0.81
N ILE A 33 4.82 5.62 -1.88
CA ILE A 33 3.78 5.64 -2.93
C ILE A 33 4.35 5.02 -4.20
N TYR A 34 3.61 4.07 -4.75
CA TYR A 34 3.93 3.38 -5.99
C TYR A 34 2.85 3.66 -7.02
N ASP A 35 3.26 3.84 -8.28
CA ASP A 35 2.34 4.01 -9.41
C ASP A 35 2.06 2.64 -10.04
N SER A 36 0.83 2.17 -9.97
CA SER A 36 0.41 0.96 -10.67
C SER A 36 0.16 1.19 -12.16
N CYS A 37 0.16 2.45 -12.62
CA CYS A 37 -0.13 2.80 -14.01
C CYS A 37 -1.46 2.24 -14.54
N TYR A 38 -2.43 1.92 -13.64
CA TYR A 38 -3.65 1.17 -13.96
C TYR A 38 -3.39 -0.16 -14.69
N ASN A 39 -2.29 -0.84 -14.35
CA ASN A 39 -1.84 -2.07 -14.96
C ASN A 39 -1.54 -3.12 -13.87
N GLU A 40 -1.98 -4.36 -14.09
CA GLU A 40 -1.83 -5.45 -13.11
C GLU A 40 -0.36 -5.84 -12.89
N ASP A 41 0.46 -5.85 -13.94
CA ASP A 41 1.88 -6.22 -13.86
C ASP A 41 2.68 -5.16 -13.10
N ASP A 42 2.38 -3.88 -13.33
CA ASP A 42 3.02 -2.77 -12.60
C ASP A 42 2.58 -2.75 -11.12
N ALA A 43 1.30 -3.04 -10.82
CA ALA A 43 0.83 -3.22 -9.45
C ALA A 43 1.53 -4.41 -8.75
N LEU A 44 1.73 -5.52 -9.47
CA LEU A 44 2.41 -6.70 -8.94
C LEU A 44 3.90 -6.43 -8.71
N ARG A 45 4.56 -5.72 -9.64
CA ARG A 45 5.93 -5.28 -9.50
C ARG A 45 6.12 -4.41 -8.26
N ALA A 46 5.26 -3.41 -8.07
CA ALA A 46 5.26 -2.57 -6.87
C ALA A 46 5.05 -3.39 -5.59
N THR A 47 4.15 -4.38 -5.62
CA THR A 47 3.91 -5.27 -4.47
C THR A 47 5.16 -6.06 -4.07
N LEU A 48 5.90 -6.57 -5.06
CA LEU A 48 7.16 -7.28 -4.81
C LEU A 48 8.26 -6.34 -4.30
N GLN A 49 8.33 -5.09 -4.78
CA GLN A 49 9.23 -4.07 -4.24
C GLN A 49 8.92 -3.77 -2.76
N ILE A 50 7.63 -3.63 -2.42
CA ILE A 50 7.19 -3.42 -1.04
C ILE A 50 7.61 -4.60 -0.14
N LEU A 51 7.38 -5.84 -0.59
CA LEU A 51 7.68 -7.04 0.19
C LEU A 51 9.19 -7.31 0.34
N SER A 52 9.98 -7.03 -0.69
CA SER A 52 11.43 -7.20 -0.65
C SER A 52 12.16 -6.07 0.09
N GLY A 53 11.54 -4.88 0.16
CA GLY A 53 12.18 -3.67 0.65
C GLY A 53 13.31 -3.19 -0.26
N GLN A 54 13.29 -3.55 -1.54
CA GLN A 54 14.29 -3.21 -2.56
C GLN A 54 13.63 -2.52 -3.76
N GLU A 55 14.42 -1.76 -4.53
CA GLU A 55 13.96 -1.17 -5.79
C GLU A 55 13.69 -2.24 -6.86
N ASP A 56 14.39 -3.37 -6.81
CA ASP A 56 14.14 -4.49 -7.69
C ASP A 56 12.96 -5.33 -7.19
N ALA A 57 12.03 -5.64 -8.10
CA ALA A 57 10.89 -6.50 -7.82
C ALA A 57 11.34 -7.96 -7.71
N SER A 58 11.84 -8.32 -6.53
CA SER A 58 12.27 -9.67 -6.20
C SER A 58 11.26 -10.35 -5.27
N PRO A 59 10.95 -11.64 -5.47
CA PRO A 59 10.18 -12.41 -4.51
C PRO A 59 10.95 -12.70 -3.21
N ASN A 60 12.22 -12.26 -3.11
CA ASN A 60 13.04 -12.45 -1.92
C ASN A 60 12.59 -11.50 -0.79
N TYR A 61 11.61 -11.95 -0.01
CA TYR A 61 11.18 -11.28 1.20
C TYR A 61 12.33 -11.17 2.20
N ARG A 62 12.64 -9.94 2.65
CA ARG A 62 13.70 -9.69 3.64
C ARG A 62 13.09 -9.03 4.87
N CYS A 63 12.95 -9.81 5.94
CA CYS A 63 12.45 -9.35 7.25
C CYS A 63 13.37 -8.28 7.90
N ASP A 64 14.64 -8.20 7.48
CA ASP A 64 15.70 -7.40 8.15
C ASP A 64 15.92 -5.98 7.58
N MET A 65 15.25 -5.60 6.49
CA MET A 65 15.36 -4.23 5.96
C MET A 65 14.31 -3.36 6.66
N GLY A 66 14.74 -2.43 7.51
CA GLY A 66 13.97 -1.65 8.51
C GLY A 66 12.68 -0.91 8.10
N SER A 67 12.11 -1.14 6.91
CA SER A 67 10.76 -0.74 6.54
C SER A 67 9.72 -1.66 7.19
N ARG A 68 9.26 -1.31 8.39
CA ARG A 68 8.08 -1.93 9.02
C ARG A 68 6.80 -1.39 8.37
N THR A 69 6.58 -1.71 7.10
CA THR A 69 5.31 -1.38 6.43
C THR A 69 4.16 -2.02 7.22
N ALA A 70 3.32 -1.18 7.83
CA ALA A 70 2.24 -1.64 8.70
C ALA A 70 1.02 -2.14 7.92
N GLY A 71 0.86 -1.68 6.68
CA GLY A 71 -0.24 -2.03 5.79
C GLY A 71 -0.13 -1.29 4.46
N ILE A 72 -0.96 -1.72 3.51
CA ILE A 72 -0.95 -1.23 2.13
C ILE A 72 -2.34 -0.71 1.78
N ILE A 73 -2.39 0.46 1.14
CA ILE A 73 -3.63 1.04 0.61
C ILE A 73 -3.57 0.97 -0.90
N GLY A 74 -4.60 0.37 -1.52
CA GLY A 74 -4.67 0.18 -2.97
C GLY A 74 -5.14 -1.21 -3.37
N ASP A 75 -5.33 -1.48 -4.66
CA ASP A 75 -5.37 -0.52 -5.77
C ASP A 75 -6.81 -0.01 -5.99
N MET A 76 -6.98 0.88 -6.96
CA MET A 76 -8.24 1.34 -7.53
C MET A 76 -8.76 0.32 -8.55
N LEU A 77 -7.85 -0.26 -9.35
CA LEU A 77 -8.23 -1.33 -10.27
C LEU A 77 -8.51 -2.62 -9.47
N ASN A 78 -9.77 -3.07 -9.45
CA ASN A 78 -10.20 -4.25 -8.69
C ASN A 78 -9.36 -5.51 -8.98
N THR A 79 -9.02 -5.76 -10.24
CA THR A 79 -8.23 -6.94 -10.61
C THR A 79 -6.80 -6.85 -10.07
N ALA A 80 -6.17 -5.68 -10.16
CA ALA A 80 -4.89 -5.42 -9.51
C ALA A 80 -4.98 -5.60 -7.99
N SER A 81 -6.00 -5.05 -7.33
CA SER A 81 -6.23 -5.23 -5.89
C SER A 81 -6.31 -6.70 -5.48
N ILE A 82 -7.00 -7.54 -6.25
CA ILE A 82 -7.11 -8.98 -5.99
C ILE A 82 -5.75 -9.67 -6.17
N MET A 83 -4.99 -9.34 -7.22
CA MET A 83 -3.67 -9.91 -7.46
C MET A 83 -2.68 -9.53 -6.35
N MET A 84 -2.69 -8.27 -5.92
CA MET A 84 -1.91 -7.79 -4.78
C MET A 84 -2.29 -8.56 -3.51
N ALA A 85 -3.58 -8.70 -3.22
CA ALA A 85 -4.06 -9.34 -2.00
C ALA A 85 -3.62 -10.81 -1.90
N ARG A 86 -3.55 -11.52 -3.03
CA ARG A 86 -3.04 -12.89 -3.08
C ARG A 86 -1.58 -12.99 -2.64
N LEU A 87 -0.72 -12.09 -3.10
CA LEU A 87 0.69 -12.07 -2.66
C LEU A 87 0.82 -11.58 -1.22
N LEU A 88 0.19 -10.46 -0.88
CA LEU A 88 0.28 -9.85 0.44
C LEU A 88 -0.26 -10.77 1.53
N GLY A 89 -1.28 -11.57 1.23
CA GLY A 89 -1.84 -12.58 2.14
C GLY A 89 -0.84 -13.68 2.51
N ILE A 90 0.04 -14.09 1.59
CA ILE A 90 1.10 -15.07 1.86
C ILE A 90 2.08 -14.52 2.92
N TYR A 91 2.43 -13.23 2.80
CA TYR A 91 3.35 -12.54 3.70
C TYR A 91 2.67 -11.84 4.87
N ARG A 92 1.34 -12.00 5.02
CA ARG A 92 0.51 -11.44 6.10
C ARG A 92 0.55 -9.91 6.22
N TYR A 93 0.65 -9.21 5.08
CA TYR A 93 0.48 -7.76 5.04
C TYR A 93 -1.00 -7.41 4.85
N PRO A 94 -1.59 -6.56 5.71
CA PRO A 94 -2.96 -6.12 5.52
C PRO A 94 -3.06 -5.17 4.33
N GLN A 95 -4.09 -5.36 3.49
CA GLN A 95 -4.41 -4.49 2.36
C GLN A 95 -5.82 -3.90 2.55
N VAL A 96 -5.95 -2.59 2.32
CA VAL A 96 -7.23 -1.89 2.18
C VAL A 96 -7.33 -1.34 0.77
N SER A 97 -8.21 -1.88 -0.05
CA SER A 97 -8.38 -1.39 -1.43
C SER A 97 -9.11 -0.06 -1.51
N ALA A 98 -8.64 0.81 -2.40
CA ALA A 98 -9.07 2.20 -2.49
C ALA A 98 -10.42 2.36 -3.21
N GLU A 99 -10.77 1.43 -4.09
CA GLU A 99 -12.12 1.28 -4.64
C GLU A 99 -12.70 -0.05 -4.16
N ILE A 100 -13.59 -0.01 -3.16
CA ILE A 100 -14.59 -1.07 -2.98
C ILE A 100 -15.96 -0.41 -2.99
N LEU A 101 -16.69 -0.63 -4.08
CA LEU A 101 -18.15 -0.55 -4.10
C LEU A 101 -18.81 -1.92 -3.84
N PHE A 102 -18.05 -3.01 -3.59
CA PHE A 102 -18.60 -4.34 -3.36
C PHE A 102 -17.93 -5.09 -2.20
N PRO A 103 -18.64 -5.32 -1.07
CA PRO A 103 -18.14 -6.18 -0.01
C PRO A 103 -18.19 -7.62 -0.53
N THR A 104 -17.07 -8.17 -0.99
CA THR A 104 -16.96 -9.62 -1.15
C THR A 104 -15.52 -10.07 -0.95
N VAL A 105 -15.16 -10.23 0.32
CA VAL A 105 -14.22 -11.27 0.74
C VAL A 105 -15.00 -12.12 1.72
N ARG A 106 -15.30 -13.36 1.34
CA ARG A 106 -15.87 -14.38 2.22
C ARG A 106 -14.75 -15.33 2.63
#